data_AF-A0A7X7U028-F1
#
_entry.id   AF-A0A7X7U028-F1
#
_cell.length_a   1.000
_cell.length_b   1.000
_cell.length_c   1.000
_cell.angle_alpha   90.00
_cell.angle_beta   90.00
_cell.angle_gamma   90.00
#
_symmetry.space_group_name_H-M   'P 1'
#
loop_
_entity.id
_entity.type
_entity.pdbx_description
1 polymer ?
#
loop_
_entity_poly.entity_id
_entity_poly.type
_entity_poly.pdbx_seq_one_letter_code
_entity_poly.pdbx_strand_id
1 'polypeptide(L)'
;MTTATQESRSFAGGVHPPEGKHLTEDRAIEPGPATKELAILLSQHIGAPAQAAVKKGDAVTAGQQIGECKAFVCAPVHTPVAGKVKDVALLPHVVLGRTMGVVLEAEAPAQPALPSFQRPQGFDPGKYTSEQICNAVRDAGIVGMGGAGFPTSVKIQPDAKVPKDTLIVNGCECEPYITCDYRVLMEWTEQVVTGVQLIARACGAKDVAIAIEDNKPKAIERMKTTLQNLGLASAIRVAPVKTKYPQGGERQLIRAVANKIVPTGGIPPMIGVVVSNVAT
;
A
#
# COMPACT_ATOMS: atom_id res chain seq x y z
N MET A 1 30.90 25.17 -9.39
CA MET A 1 29.68 25.32 -8.58
C MET A 1 29.44 23.97 -7.90
N THR A 2 29.71 23.90 -6.61
CA THR A 2 29.50 22.71 -5.78
C THR A 2 28.00 22.39 -5.75
N THR A 3 27.62 21.26 -6.34
CA THR A 3 26.30 20.66 -6.16
C THR A 3 26.14 20.38 -4.67
N ALA A 4 25.30 21.17 -3.99
CA ALA A 4 24.90 20.86 -2.62
C ALA A 4 24.30 19.45 -2.63
N THR A 5 25.02 18.47 -2.07
CA THR A 5 24.47 17.16 -1.74
C THR A 5 23.30 17.42 -0.80
N GLN A 6 22.08 17.29 -1.32
CA GLN A 6 20.87 17.46 -0.55
C GLN A 6 20.90 16.40 0.56
N GLU A 7 21.26 16.80 1.79
CA GLU A 7 21.39 15.87 2.90
C GLU A 7 20.09 15.08 3.06
N SER A 8 20.22 13.75 3.14
CA SER A 8 19.08 12.86 3.29
C SER A 8 18.40 13.09 4.65
N ARG A 9 17.08 13.17 4.60
CA ARG A 9 16.23 13.48 5.78
C ARG A 9 16.28 12.35 6.79
N SER A 10 16.16 12.64 8.09
CA SER A 10 16.28 11.61 9.14
C SER A 10 15.63 11.98 10.48
N PHE A 11 15.75 11.06 11.45
CA PHE A 11 15.34 11.20 12.86
C PHE A 11 16.50 10.85 13.80
N ALA A 12 16.39 11.07 15.11
CA ALA A 12 17.45 10.72 16.07
C ALA A 12 17.47 9.20 16.40
N GLY A 13 18.66 8.62 16.56
CA GLY A 13 18.85 7.19 16.85
C GLY A 13 18.73 6.29 15.60
N GLY A 14 18.33 5.03 15.81
CA GLY A 14 18.25 3.98 14.78
C GLY A 14 19.48 3.08 14.74
N VAL A 15 19.40 2.00 13.96
CA VAL A 15 20.47 1.01 13.78
C VAL A 15 20.71 0.72 12.29
N HIS A 16 21.86 0.16 11.97
CA HIS A 16 22.30 -0.14 10.60
C HIS A 16 22.53 -1.66 10.44
N PRO A 17 21.45 -2.46 10.34
CA PRO A 17 21.59 -3.89 10.14
C PRO A 17 22.17 -4.18 8.74
N PRO A 18 22.90 -5.29 8.55
CA PRO A 18 23.27 -5.75 7.21
C PRO A 18 22.03 -5.90 6.32
N GLU A 19 22.05 -5.32 5.12
CA GLU A 19 20.81 -5.14 4.36
C GLU A 19 20.37 -6.38 3.56
N GLY A 20 21.31 -7.13 2.99
CA GLY A 20 21.00 -8.35 2.21
C GLY A 20 20.21 -8.15 0.90
N LYS A 21 20.02 -6.91 0.44
CA LYS A 21 19.17 -6.56 -0.73
C LYS A 21 19.69 -7.12 -2.06
N HIS A 22 21.01 -7.22 -2.22
CA HIS A 22 21.69 -7.75 -3.41
C HIS A 22 21.24 -9.15 -3.85
N LEU A 23 20.58 -9.92 -2.97
CA LEU A 23 20.03 -11.23 -3.31
C LEU A 23 18.87 -11.16 -4.30
N THR A 24 18.09 -10.07 -4.26
CA THR A 24 16.82 -9.97 -5.02
C THR A 24 16.57 -8.60 -5.65
N GLU A 25 17.34 -7.56 -5.32
CA GLU A 25 17.07 -6.19 -5.80
C GLU A 25 17.09 -6.03 -7.31
N ASP A 26 17.88 -6.85 -8.03
CA ASP A 26 17.96 -6.84 -9.49
C ASP A 26 17.02 -7.88 -10.16
N ARG A 27 16.23 -8.64 -9.39
CA ARG A 27 15.27 -9.63 -9.92
C ARG A 27 13.89 -9.02 -10.17
N ALA A 28 13.35 -9.26 -11.36
CA ALA A 28 12.01 -8.79 -11.75
C ALA A 28 10.89 -9.38 -10.90
N ILE A 29 9.77 -8.66 -10.81
CA ILE A 29 8.55 -9.19 -10.24
C ILE A 29 8.02 -10.29 -11.19
N GLU A 30 7.80 -11.46 -10.63
CA GLU A 30 7.32 -12.63 -11.36
C GLU A 30 6.00 -13.13 -10.74
N PRO A 31 5.07 -13.67 -11.54
CA PRO A 31 3.93 -14.40 -11.02
C PRO A 31 4.36 -15.52 -10.07
N GLY A 32 3.64 -15.66 -8.96
CA GLY A 32 3.81 -16.81 -8.06
C GLY A 32 3.39 -18.14 -8.72
N PRO A 33 3.66 -19.27 -8.05
CA PRO A 33 3.29 -20.57 -8.57
C PRO A 33 1.78 -20.71 -8.75
N ALA A 34 1.38 -21.49 -9.76
CA ALA A 34 -0.02 -21.80 -10.01
C ALA A 34 -0.60 -22.61 -8.83
N THR A 35 -1.77 -22.22 -8.35
CA THR A 35 -2.41 -22.87 -7.21
C THR A 35 -3.75 -23.49 -7.59
N LYS A 36 -4.01 -24.72 -7.12
CA LYS A 36 -5.29 -25.43 -7.34
C LYS A 36 -6.27 -25.27 -6.19
N GLU A 37 -5.78 -25.06 -4.97
CA GLU A 37 -6.61 -24.89 -3.78
C GLU A 37 -6.11 -23.70 -2.96
N LEU A 38 -7.02 -22.79 -2.61
CA LEU A 38 -6.69 -21.57 -1.85
C LEU A 38 -7.50 -21.52 -0.56
N ALA A 39 -6.86 -21.11 0.53
CA ALA A 39 -7.51 -20.75 1.77
C ALA A 39 -7.47 -19.23 1.93
N ILE A 40 -8.63 -18.59 1.87
CA ILE A 40 -8.76 -17.13 2.00
C ILE A 40 -9.36 -16.82 3.35
N LEU A 41 -8.55 -16.27 4.25
CA LEU A 41 -8.99 -15.87 5.59
C LEU A 41 -9.88 -14.63 5.49
N LEU A 42 -10.99 -14.61 6.25
CA LEU A 42 -11.91 -13.47 6.29
C LEU A 42 -11.45 -12.36 7.25
N SER A 43 -10.37 -12.61 8.00
CA SER A 43 -9.68 -11.61 8.81
C SER A 43 -8.31 -11.34 8.18
N GLN A 44 -8.19 -10.26 7.40
CA GLN A 44 -6.95 -9.86 6.71
C GLN A 44 -6.39 -8.51 7.19
N HIS A 45 -7.07 -7.87 8.15
CA HIS A 45 -6.78 -6.51 8.58
C HIS A 45 -7.15 -6.30 10.05
N ILE A 46 -6.68 -5.19 10.63
CA ILE A 46 -6.96 -4.81 12.02
C ILE A 46 -8.43 -4.44 12.31
N GLY A 47 -9.22 -4.16 11.26
CA GLY A 47 -10.65 -3.89 11.36
C GLY A 47 -11.51 -5.12 11.71
N ALA A 48 -12.82 -4.94 11.77
CA ALA A 48 -13.77 -6.03 12.06
C ALA A 48 -13.71 -7.13 10.98
N PRO A 49 -13.59 -8.42 11.33
CA PRO A 49 -13.52 -9.50 10.35
C PRO A 49 -14.70 -9.50 9.37
N ALA A 50 -14.44 -9.86 8.12
CA ALA A 50 -15.50 -10.05 7.14
C ALA A 50 -16.35 -11.29 7.46
N GLN A 51 -17.63 -11.23 7.08
CA GLN A 51 -18.54 -12.38 7.15
C GLN A 51 -18.61 -13.04 5.78
N ALA A 52 -18.67 -14.36 5.73
CA ALA A 52 -18.71 -15.09 4.46
C ALA A 52 -19.96 -14.66 3.67
N ALA A 53 -19.75 -14.23 2.42
CA ALA A 53 -20.80 -13.87 1.47
C ALA A 53 -21.14 -15.04 0.52
N VAL A 54 -20.46 -16.17 0.69
CA VAL A 54 -20.59 -17.40 -0.10
C VAL A 54 -20.73 -18.60 0.82
N LYS A 55 -21.23 -19.72 0.30
CA LYS A 55 -21.35 -21.00 0.99
C LYS A 55 -20.69 -22.12 0.19
N LYS A 56 -20.46 -23.25 0.86
CA LYS A 56 -19.96 -24.48 0.23
C LYS A 56 -20.81 -24.85 -1.00
N GLY A 57 -20.13 -25.13 -2.10
CA GLY A 57 -20.73 -25.51 -3.37
C GLY A 57 -20.93 -24.36 -4.35
N ASP A 58 -20.88 -23.10 -3.90
CA ASP A 58 -21.03 -21.94 -4.79
C ASP A 58 -19.89 -21.87 -5.81
N ALA A 59 -20.22 -21.50 -7.05
CA ALA A 59 -19.24 -21.11 -8.05
C ALA A 59 -18.88 -19.62 -7.84
N VAL A 60 -17.62 -19.28 -8.07
CA VAL A 60 -17.11 -17.90 -7.92
C VAL A 60 -16.26 -17.52 -9.12
N THR A 61 -16.26 -16.23 -9.49
CA THR A 61 -15.39 -15.69 -10.53
C THR A 61 -14.20 -14.94 -9.91
N ALA A 62 -13.09 -14.82 -10.64
CA ALA A 62 -11.95 -14.02 -10.18
C ALA A 62 -12.37 -12.57 -9.89
N GLY A 63 -11.93 -12.02 -8.76
CA GLY A 63 -12.32 -10.70 -8.27
C GLY A 63 -13.68 -10.65 -7.58
N GLN A 64 -14.43 -11.75 -7.47
CA GLN A 64 -15.72 -11.75 -6.79
C GLN A 64 -15.54 -11.58 -5.26
N GLN A 65 -16.41 -10.76 -4.65
CA GLN A 65 -16.48 -10.63 -3.20
C GLN A 65 -16.97 -11.92 -2.57
N ILE A 66 -16.19 -12.46 -1.63
CA ILE A 66 -16.50 -13.68 -0.87
C ILE A 66 -16.62 -13.42 0.64
N GLY A 67 -16.21 -12.23 1.09
CA GLY A 67 -16.41 -11.75 2.45
C GLY A 67 -17.00 -10.35 2.45
N GLU A 68 -18.19 -10.17 3.03
CA GLU A 68 -18.80 -8.87 3.21
C GLU A 68 -18.41 -8.24 4.55
N CYS A 69 -18.29 -6.91 4.60
CA CYS A 69 -18.17 -6.21 5.86
C CYS A 69 -18.87 -4.84 5.86
N LYS A 70 -19.75 -4.66 6.85
CA LYS A 70 -20.58 -3.47 7.05
C LYS A 70 -20.08 -2.54 8.15
N ALA A 71 -19.05 -2.96 8.91
CA ALA A 71 -18.46 -2.12 9.94
C ALA A 71 -17.78 -0.87 9.31
N PHE A 72 -17.56 0.15 10.14
CA PHE A 72 -16.86 1.34 9.70
C PHE A 72 -15.40 1.04 9.35
N VAL A 73 -14.68 0.40 10.28
CA VAL A 73 -13.29 -0.03 10.07
C VAL A 73 -13.26 -1.48 9.61
N CYS A 74 -13.37 -1.68 8.30
CA CYS A 74 -13.09 -2.96 7.63
C CYS A 74 -12.99 -2.81 6.12
N ALA A 75 -12.61 -3.89 5.45
CA ALA A 75 -12.58 -4.03 4.01
C ALA A 75 -13.20 -5.39 3.60
N PRO A 76 -13.99 -5.46 2.51
CA PRO A 76 -14.46 -6.72 1.94
C PRO A 76 -13.29 -7.58 1.45
N VAL A 77 -13.54 -8.89 1.35
CA VAL A 77 -12.55 -9.89 0.92
C VAL A 77 -12.98 -10.49 -0.40
N HIS A 78 -12.05 -10.59 -1.35
CA HIS A 78 -12.29 -11.08 -2.71
C HIS A 78 -11.52 -12.36 -2.98
N THR A 79 -12.06 -13.20 -3.87
CA THR A 79 -11.29 -14.32 -4.42
C THR A 79 -10.37 -13.84 -5.56
N PRO A 80 -9.09 -14.25 -5.60
CA PRO A 80 -8.21 -13.93 -6.72
C PRO A 80 -8.46 -14.82 -7.95
N VAL A 81 -9.25 -15.90 -7.82
CA VAL A 81 -9.43 -16.92 -8.87
C VAL A 81 -10.89 -17.27 -9.08
N ALA A 82 -11.21 -17.75 -10.28
CA ALA A 82 -12.47 -18.44 -10.55
C ALA A 82 -12.39 -19.89 -10.05
N GLY A 83 -13.50 -20.43 -9.55
CA GLY A 83 -13.46 -21.67 -8.80
C GLY A 83 -14.79 -22.07 -8.18
N LYS A 84 -14.70 -23.07 -7.31
CA LYS A 84 -15.80 -23.54 -6.48
C LYS A 84 -15.43 -23.46 -5.00
N VAL A 85 -16.36 -23.02 -4.18
CA VAL A 85 -16.20 -23.04 -2.73
C VAL A 85 -16.26 -24.47 -2.22
N LYS A 86 -15.11 -24.99 -1.78
CA LYS A 86 -14.97 -26.33 -1.20
C LYS A 86 -15.51 -26.35 0.23
N ASP A 87 -15.22 -25.29 1.00
CA ASP A 87 -15.72 -25.15 2.36
C ASP A 87 -15.69 -23.71 2.87
N VAL A 88 -16.48 -23.43 3.92
CA VAL A 88 -16.41 -22.20 4.71
C VAL A 88 -16.23 -22.63 6.16
N ALA A 89 -15.01 -22.50 6.68
CA ALA A 89 -14.61 -23.17 7.91
C ALA A 89 -13.63 -22.34 8.74
N LEU A 90 -13.40 -22.79 9.97
CA LEU A 90 -12.46 -22.20 10.89
C LEU A 90 -11.03 -22.68 10.56
N LEU A 91 -10.20 -21.80 9.99
CA LEU A 91 -8.85 -22.07 9.49
C LEU A 91 -7.76 -21.48 10.41
N PRO A 92 -6.53 -22.02 10.40
CA PRO A 92 -5.41 -21.45 11.14
C PRO A 92 -5.12 -20.00 10.73
N HIS A 93 -4.86 -19.14 11.71
CA HIS A 93 -4.48 -17.75 11.51
C HIS A 93 -3.23 -17.45 12.35
N VAL A 94 -2.22 -16.82 11.74
CA VAL A 94 -0.89 -16.60 12.35
C VAL A 94 -0.92 -15.78 13.65
N VAL A 95 -1.84 -14.80 13.76
CA VAL A 95 -2.04 -13.98 14.97
C VAL A 95 -3.20 -14.47 15.85
N LEU A 96 -4.40 -14.65 15.29
CA LEU A 96 -5.63 -14.98 16.03
C LEU A 96 -5.75 -16.45 16.45
N GLY A 97 -4.79 -17.30 16.08
CA GLY A 97 -4.88 -18.75 16.24
C GLY A 97 -5.78 -19.39 15.18
N ARG A 98 -7.06 -19.04 15.16
CA ARG A 98 -8.01 -19.46 14.12
C ARG A 98 -8.99 -18.36 13.73
N THR A 99 -9.41 -18.34 12.47
CA THR A 99 -10.47 -17.44 11.96
C THR A 99 -11.30 -18.13 10.90
N MET A 100 -12.52 -17.64 10.65
CA MET A 100 -13.29 -18.09 9.50
C MET A 100 -12.56 -17.77 8.20
N GLY A 101 -12.59 -18.72 7.27
CA GLY A 101 -12.03 -18.58 5.93
C GLY A 101 -12.82 -19.38 4.90
N VAL A 102 -12.58 -19.08 3.64
CA VAL A 102 -13.18 -19.74 2.48
C VAL A 102 -12.10 -20.59 1.82
N VAL A 103 -12.35 -21.90 1.71
CA VAL A 103 -11.50 -22.82 0.96
C VAL A 103 -12.06 -22.95 -0.45
N LEU A 104 -11.25 -22.62 -1.44
CA LEU A 104 -11.60 -22.61 -2.86
C LEU A 104 -10.82 -23.68 -3.62
N GLU A 105 -11.50 -24.39 -4.50
CA GLU A 105 -10.88 -25.17 -5.57
C GLU A 105 -10.94 -24.35 -6.86
N ALA A 106 -9.79 -24.03 -7.44
CA ALA A 106 -9.70 -23.24 -8.66
C ALA A 106 -10.15 -24.09 -9.87
N GLU A 107 -10.88 -23.47 -10.81
CA GLU A 107 -11.35 -24.16 -12.04
C GLU A 107 -10.18 -24.68 -12.90
N ALA A 108 -9.08 -23.92 -12.91
CA ALA A 108 -7.80 -24.31 -13.49
C ALA A 108 -6.67 -23.81 -12.57
N PRO A 109 -5.46 -24.39 -12.63
CA PRO A 109 -4.31 -23.86 -11.90
C PRO A 109 -4.11 -22.38 -12.26
N ALA A 110 -4.39 -21.50 -11.30
CA ALA A 110 -4.36 -20.06 -11.52
C ALA A 110 -3.07 -19.49 -10.96
N GLN A 111 -2.34 -18.77 -11.81
CA GLN A 111 -1.20 -17.96 -11.40
C GLN A 111 -1.68 -16.55 -11.07
N PRO A 112 -1.07 -15.87 -10.08
CA PRO A 112 -1.33 -14.45 -9.84
C PRO A 112 -1.06 -13.63 -11.10
N ALA A 113 -2.05 -12.86 -11.55
CA ALA A 113 -1.86 -11.96 -12.69
C ALA A 113 -1.00 -10.75 -12.28
N LEU A 114 -0.12 -10.32 -13.18
CA LEU A 114 0.55 -9.03 -13.03
C LEU A 114 -0.46 -7.89 -13.23
N PRO A 115 -0.24 -6.71 -12.61
CA PRO A 115 -1.07 -5.54 -12.86
C PRO A 115 -1.11 -5.19 -14.35
N SER A 116 -2.33 -5.05 -14.89
CA SER A 116 -2.56 -4.68 -16.30
C SER A 116 -2.86 -3.19 -16.48
N PHE A 117 -2.97 -2.43 -15.39
CA PHE A 117 -3.28 -1.00 -15.47
C PHE A 117 -2.17 -0.25 -16.20
N GLN A 118 -2.56 0.40 -17.30
CA GLN A 118 -1.77 1.38 -18.02
C GLN A 118 -2.36 2.75 -17.77
N ARG A 119 -1.51 3.70 -17.36
CA ARG A 119 -1.95 5.07 -17.08
C ARG A 119 -2.49 5.71 -18.37
N PRO A 120 -3.76 6.13 -18.41
CA PRO A 120 -4.31 6.79 -19.59
C PRO A 120 -3.61 8.12 -19.87
N GLN A 121 -3.44 8.45 -21.15
CA GLN A 121 -2.99 9.79 -21.55
C GLN A 121 -3.96 10.84 -21.02
N GLY A 122 -3.44 11.88 -20.36
CA GLY A 122 -4.28 12.90 -19.74
C GLY A 122 -5.07 12.42 -18.52
N PHE A 123 -4.58 11.40 -17.80
CA PHE A 123 -5.12 11.02 -16.50
C PHE A 123 -5.20 12.23 -15.57
N ASP A 124 -6.41 12.49 -15.08
CA ASP A 124 -6.72 13.61 -14.20
C ASP A 124 -7.49 13.09 -12.97
N PRO A 125 -6.89 13.10 -11.76
CA PRO A 125 -7.59 12.68 -10.55
C PRO A 125 -8.77 13.60 -10.21
N GLY A 126 -8.82 14.84 -10.75
CA GLY A 126 -9.89 15.80 -10.52
C GLY A 126 -11.26 15.34 -11.05
N LYS A 127 -11.28 14.41 -12.00
CA LYS A 127 -12.50 13.78 -12.54
C LYS A 127 -13.23 12.89 -11.53
N TYR A 128 -12.56 12.52 -10.44
CA TYR A 128 -13.12 11.68 -9.38
C TYR A 128 -13.31 12.51 -8.11
N THR A 129 -14.47 12.34 -7.47
CA THR A 129 -14.72 12.89 -6.14
C THR A 129 -13.96 12.07 -5.09
N SER A 130 -13.67 12.67 -3.94
CA SER A 130 -13.07 11.95 -2.81
C SER A 130 -13.90 10.73 -2.40
N GLU A 131 -15.23 10.86 -2.45
CA GLU A 131 -16.16 9.76 -2.17
C GLU A 131 -16.05 8.62 -3.18
N GLN A 132 -16.01 8.92 -4.49
CA GLN A 132 -15.85 7.89 -5.53
C GLN A 132 -14.55 7.10 -5.34
N ILE A 133 -13.45 7.79 -5.00
CA ILE A 133 -12.17 7.13 -4.74
C ILE A 133 -12.26 6.27 -3.48
N CYS A 134 -12.80 6.79 -2.38
CA CYS A 134 -12.93 6.03 -1.13
C CYS A 134 -13.82 4.79 -1.28
N ASN A 135 -14.93 4.92 -2.02
CA ASN A 135 -15.84 3.82 -2.31
C ASN A 135 -15.17 2.78 -3.20
N ALA A 136 -14.49 3.18 -4.28
CA ALA A 136 -13.75 2.25 -5.13
C ALA A 136 -12.66 1.48 -4.34
N VAL A 137 -11.92 2.17 -3.46
CA VAL A 137 -10.91 1.55 -2.58
C VAL A 137 -11.56 0.58 -1.58
N ARG A 138 -12.71 0.96 -1.01
CA ARG A 138 -13.49 0.11 -0.09
C ARG A 138 -14.00 -1.13 -0.82
N ASP A 139 -14.68 -0.95 -1.93
CA ASP A 139 -15.32 -2.02 -2.70
C ASP A 139 -14.27 -2.98 -3.27
N ALA A 140 -13.07 -2.51 -3.60
CA ALA A 140 -11.96 -3.36 -4.01
C ALA A 140 -11.30 -4.14 -2.84
N GLY A 141 -11.64 -3.84 -1.59
CA GLY A 141 -11.07 -4.51 -0.42
C GLY A 141 -9.62 -4.09 -0.11
N ILE A 142 -9.19 -2.90 -0.54
CA ILE A 142 -7.78 -2.48 -0.42
C ILE A 142 -7.47 -2.09 1.03
N VAL A 143 -6.38 -2.67 1.55
CA VAL A 143 -5.85 -2.45 2.90
C VAL A 143 -4.40 -2.00 2.84
N GLY A 144 -3.90 -1.38 3.90
CA GLY A 144 -2.53 -0.89 3.97
C GLY A 144 -1.49 -2.02 3.93
N MET A 145 -0.66 -2.01 2.88
CA MET A 145 0.40 -2.99 2.63
C MET A 145 1.70 -2.72 3.42
N GLY A 146 1.70 -1.73 4.33
CA GLY A 146 2.82 -1.47 5.25
C GLY A 146 2.89 -2.40 6.47
N GLY A 147 2.01 -3.42 6.55
CA GLY A 147 2.08 -4.49 7.56
C GLY A 147 0.83 -4.63 8.45
N ALA A 148 0.26 -3.52 8.93
CA ALA A 148 -0.90 -3.57 9.85
C ALA A 148 -2.25 -3.86 9.16
N GLY A 149 -2.31 -3.77 7.82
CA GLY A 149 -3.53 -4.01 7.05
C GLY A 149 -4.65 -3.02 7.35
N PHE A 150 -4.39 -1.78 7.78
CA PHE A 150 -5.49 -0.85 8.09
C PHE A 150 -6.33 -0.55 6.83
N PRO A 151 -7.68 -0.61 6.86
CA PRO A 151 -8.53 -0.34 5.69
C PRO A 151 -8.21 1.01 5.03
N THR A 152 -7.77 0.97 3.77
CA THR A 152 -7.23 2.17 3.10
C THR A 152 -8.31 3.22 2.88
N SER A 153 -9.54 2.81 2.58
CA SER A 153 -10.69 3.70 2.43
C SER A 153 -10.92 4.57 3.67
N VAL A 154 -10.85 3.99 4.87
CA VAL A 154 -10.94 4.72 6.15
C VAL A 154 -9.74 5.65 6.34
N LYS A 155 -8.54 5.19 5.96
CA LYS A 155 -7.30 5.99 6.10
C LYS A 155 -7.35 7.26 5.26
N ILE A 156 -7.85 7.17 4.04
CA ILE A 156 -7.86 8.27 3.06
C ILE A 156 -9.15 9.09 3.08
N GLN A 157 -10.20 8.63 3.76
CA GLN A 157 -11.47 9.35 3.86
C GLN A 157 -11.25 10.77 4.41
N PRO A 158 -11.79 11.82 3.76
CA PRO A 158 -11.65 13.18 4.25
C PRO A 158 -12.44 13.37 5.55
N ASP A 159 -11.88 14.14 6.48
CA ASP A 159 -12.53 14.54 7.73
C ASP A 159 -12.30 16.05 7.93
N ALA A 160 -13.38 16.83 7.90
CA ALA A 160 -13.31 18.27 8.05
C ALA A 160 -12.83 18.72 9.46
N LYS A 161 -13.00 17.87 10.48
CA LYS A 161 -12.52 18.14 11.84
C LYS A 161 -11.02 17.89 11.97
N VAL A 162 -10.47 17.03 11.10
CA VAL A 162 -9.09 16.58 11.13
C VAL A 162 -8.53 16.59 9.68
N PRO A 163 -8.32 17.79 9.11
CA PRO A 163 -7.86 17.93 7.73
C PRO A 163 -6.46 17.31 7.56
N LYS A 164 -6.26 16.63 6.44
CA LYS A 164 -5.04 15.87 6.11
C LYS A 164 -4.26 16.60 5.03
N ASP A 165 -3.50 17.63 5.42
CA ASP A 165 -2.79 18.48 4.46
C ASP A 165 -1.55 17.82 3.84
N THR A 166 -0.98 16.83 4.51
CA THR A 166 0.26 16.16 4.10
C THR A 166 0.03 14.67 3.81
N LEU A 167 0.43 14.21 2.63
CA LEU A 167 0.55 12.80 2.27
C LEU A 167 2.03 12.42 2.18
N ILE A 168 2.44 11.43 2.96
CA ILE A 168 3.76 10.80 2.86
C ILE A 168 3.58 9.40 2.30
N VAL A 169 4.17 9.14 1.15
CA VAL A 169 4.20 7.82 0.53
C VAL A 169 5.48 7.14 0.98
N ASN A 170 5.35 6.07 1.75
CA ASN A 170 6.43 5.32 2.33
C ASN A 170 6.96 4.30 1.31
N GLY A 171 8.07 4.64 0.66
CA GLY A 171 8.91 3.72 -0.13
C GLY A 171 10.20 3.34 0.58
N CYS A 172 10.22 3.46 1.92
CA CYS A 172 11.33 2.99 2.73
C CYS A 172 11.14 1.50 3.04
N GLU A 173 12.23 0.77 3.01
CA GLU A 173 12.24 -0.67 3.17
C GLU A 173 13.52 -1.02 3.95
N CYS A 174 13.49 -0.66 5.24
CA CYS A 174 14.64 -0.72 6.13
C CYS A 174 14.88 -2.12 6.74
N GLU A 175 13.95 -3.04 6.52
CA GLU A 175 14.03 -4.46 6.88
C GLU A 175 15.03 -5.19 5.97
N PRO A 176 15.95 -6.00 6.52
CA PRO A 176 16.85 -6.82 5.71
C PRO A 176 16.09 -7.73 4.74
N TYR A 177 16.71 -8.01 3.58
CA TYR A 177 16.26 -8.94 2.52
C TYR A 177 14.98 -8.58 1.75
N ILE A 178 14.10 -7.75 2.29
CA ILE A 178 12.90 -7.29 1.58
C ILE A 178 13.35 -6.42 0.40
N THR A 179 12.77 -6.58 -0.79
CA THR A 179 13.02 -5.70 -1.96
C THR A 179 11.73 -5.37 -2.73
N CYS A 180 10.57 -5.76 -2.21
CA CYS A 180 9.28 -5.64 -2.89
C CYS A 180 8.91 -4.19 -3.19
N ASP A 181 9.12 -3.26 -2.26
CA ASP A 181 8.77 -1.85 -2.44
C ASP A 181 9.71 -1.19 -3.45
N TYR A 182 11.00 -1.56 -3.39
CA TYR A 182 11.97 -1.14 -4.40
C TYR A 182 11.57 -1.65 -5.79
N ARG A 183 11.19 -2.93 -5.94
CA ARG A 183 10.75 -3.47 -7.23
C ARG A 183 9.45 -2.83 -7.71
N VAL A 184 8.49 -2.51 -6.83
CA VAL A 184 7.27 -1.77 -7.19
C VAL A 184 7.62 -0.36 -7.70
N LEU A 185 8.50 0.37 -7.01
CA LEU A 185 8.96 1.69 -7.45
C LEU A 185 9.68 1.62 -8.81
N MET A 186 10.41 0.53 -9.07
CA MET A 186 11.12 0.31 -10.31
C MET A 186 10.21 -0.18 -11.43
N GLU A 187 9.29 -1.10 -11.23
CA GLU A 187 8.55 -1.72 -12.33
C GLU A 187 7.21 -1.04 -12.58
N TRP A 188 6.59 -0.50 -11.53
CA TRP A 188 5.24 0.04 -11.55
C TRP A 188 5.20 1.53 -11.16
N THR A 189 6.24 2.28 -11.54
CA THR A 189 6.42 3.70 -11.16
C THR A 189 5.20 4.56 -11.50
N GLU A 190 4.64 4.42 -12.70
CA GLU A 190 3.47 5.22 -13.12
C GLU A 190 2.19 4.83 -12.39
N GLN A 191 2.04 3.54 -12.04
CA GLN A 191 0.94 3.04 -11.22
C GLN A 191 1.02 3.63 -9.82
N VAL A 192 2.21 3.63 -9.21
CA VAL A 192 2.47 4.29 -7.93
C VAL A 192 2.10 5.77 -8.02
N VAL A 193 2.60 6.52 -9.02
CA VAL A 193 2.27 7.95 -9.20
C VAL A 193 0.76 8.17 -9.35
N THR A 194 0.06 7.28 -10.07
CA THR A 194 -1.39 7.34 -10.24
C THR A 194 -2.13 7.13 -8.92
N GLY A 195 -1.74 6.11 -8.14
CA GLY A 195 -2.28 5.86 -6.80
C GLY A 195 -2.04 7.04 -5.86
N VAL A 196 -0.84 7.62 -5.87
CA VAL A 196 -0.49 8.79 -5.06
C VAL A 196 -1.39 9.99 -5.37
N GLN A 197 -1.67 10.26 -6.65
CA GLN A 197 -2.59 11.33 -7.05
C GLN A 197 -4.03 11.07 -6.56
N LEU A 198 -4.51 9.83 -6.65
CA LEU A 198 -5.84 9.44 -6.18
C LEU A 198 -5.95 9.54 -4.64
N ILE A 199 -4.94 9.08 -3.91
CA ILE A 199 -4.91 9.21 -2.44
C ILE A 199 -4.89 10.67 -2.04
N ALA A 200 -4.03 11.50 -2.64
CA ALA A 200 -3.96 12.93 -2.36
C ALA A 200 -5.30 13.63 -2.62
N ARG A 201 -5.97 13.28 -3.73
CA ARG A 201 -7.33 13.76 -4.06
C ARG A 201 -8.36 13.31 -3.02
N ALA A 202 -8.33 12.06 -2.60
CA ALA A 202 -9.28 11.51 -1.64
C ALA A 202 -9.16 12.19 -0.26
N CYS A 203 -7.94 12.28 0.27
CA CYS A 203 -7.73 12.85 1.61
C CYS A 203 -7.63 14.39 1.63
N GLY A 204 -7.50 15.03 0.47
CA GLY A 204 -7.37 16.49 0.34
C GLY A 204 -5.95 17.00 0.59
N ALA A 205 -4.93 16.14 0.54
CA ALA A 205 -3.54 16.52 0.78
C ALA A 205 -3.00 17.45 -0.32
N LYS A 206 -2.26 18.46 0.11
CA LYS A 206 -1.62 19.47 -0.75
C LYS A 206 -0.11 19.36 -0.75
N ASP A 207 0.50 18.91 0.35
CA ASP A 207 1.92 18.55 0.41
C ASP A 207 2.06 17.04 0.25
N VAL A 208 2.57 16.60 -0.91
CA VAL A 208 2.71 15.18 -1.24
C VAL A 208 4.18 14.84 -1.40
N ALA A 209 4.68 13.90 -0.60
CA ALA A 209 6.07 13.47 -0.60
C ALA A 209 6.19 11.96 -0.76
N ILE A 210 7.00 11.49 -1.71
CA ILE A 210 7.38 10.08 -1.84
C ILE A 210 8.75 9.90 -1.19
N ALA A 211 8.78 9.22 -0.04
CA ALA A 211 9.99 9.02 0.73
C ALA A 211 10.69 7.72 0.32
N ILE A 212 11.95 7.83 -0.10
CA ILE A 212 12.76 6.72 -0.60
C ILE A 212 14.12 6.78 0.09
N GLU A 213 14.65 5.64 0.54
CA GLU A 213 15.96 5.59 1.19
C GLU A 213 17.11 5.94 0.22
N ASP A 214 18.15 6.59 0.75
CA ASP A 214 19.30 7.07 -0.02
C ASP A 214 20.18 5.96 -0.59
N ASN A 215 20.07 4.73 -0.11
CA ASN A 215 20.67 3.54 -0.72
C ASN A 215 19.97 3.09 -2.03
N LYS A 216 18.86 3.73 -2.44
CA LYS A 216 18.11 3.39 -3.66
C LYS A 216 18.16 4.52 -4.71
N PRO A 217 19.35 4.94 -5.18
CA PRO A 217 19.48 6.08 -6.11
C PRO A 217 18.73 5.85 -7.43
N LYS A 218 18.69 4.61 -7.94
CA LYS A 218 17.95 4.26 -9.16
C LYS A 218 16.45 4.53 -9.03
N ALA A 219 15.84 4.21 -7.89
CA ALA A 219 14.42 4.47 -7.64
C ALA A 219 14.13 5.96 -7.47
N ILE A 220 15.02 6.70 -6.79
CA ILE A 220 14.94 8.15 -6.64
C ILE A 220 14.97 8.85 -8.01
N GLU A 221 15.94 8.48 -8.85
CA GLU A 221 16.09 9.04 -10.19
C GLU A 221 14.87 8.70 -11.05
N ARG A 222 14.49 7.43 -11.11
CA ARG A 222 13.34 6.97 -11.91
C ARG A 222 12.06 7.71 -11.52
N MET A 223 11.77 7.81 -10.22
CA MET A 223 10.58 8.51 -9.74
C MET A 223 10.62 10.01 -10.09
N LYS A 224 11.78 10.68 -9.93
CA LYS A 224 11.94 12.09 -10.32
C LYS A 224 11.70 12.29 -11.82
N THR A 225 12.29 11.45 -12.67
CA THR A 225 12.13 11.51 -14.13
C THR A 225 10.67 11.26 -14.53
N THR A 226 10.01 10.25 -13.97
CA THR A 226 8.59 9.99 -14.22
C THR A 226 7.71 11.16 -13.81
N LEU A 227 7.94 11.76 -12.63
CA LEU A 227 7.20 12.95 -12.20
C LEU A 227 7.44 14.15 -13.10
N GLN A 228 8.65 14.32 -13.62
CA GLN A 228 8.98 15.41 -14.55
C GLN A 228 8.29 15.20 -15.91
N ASN A 229 8.33 14.00 -16.46
CA ASN A 229 7.66 13.65 -17.72
C ASN A 229 6.14 13.78 -17.64
N LEU A 230 5.55 13.51 -16.48
CA LEU A 230 4.12 13.66 -16.22
C LEU A 230 3.72 15.09 -15.84
N GLY A 231 4.67 16.04 -15.74
CA GLY A 231 4.39 17.42 -15.33
C GLY A 231 3.99 17.57 -13.86
N LEU A 232 4.34 16.61 -13.01
CA LEU A 232 3.95 16.53 -11.60
C LEU A 232 5.06 16.91 -10.61
N ALA A 233 6.26 17.25 -11.09
CA ALA A 233 7.42 17.56 -10.25
C ALA A 233 7.21 18.75 -9.29
N SER A 234 6.25 19.65 -9.58
CA SER A 234 5.86 20.75 -8.68
C SER A 234 4.80 20.35 -7.65
N ALA A 235 4.02 19.29 -7.90
CA ALA A 235 2.92 18.83 -7.06
C ALA A 235 3.32 17.68 -6.13
N ILE A 236 4.28 16.85 -6.55
CA ILE A 236 4.76 15.67 -5.81
C ILE A 236 6.27 15.75 -5.72
N ARG A 237 6.82 15.72 -4.51
CA ARG A 237 8.27 15.74 -4.28
C ARG A 237 8.81 14.35 -3.94
N VAL A 238 9.94 13.98 -4.52
CA VAL A 238 10.72 12.82 -4.03
C VAL A 238 11.58 13.29 -2.86
N ALA A 239 11.48 12.57 -1.74
CA ALA A 239 12.15 12.91 -0.48
C ALA A 239 13.13 11.80 -0.07
N PRO A 240 14.41 11.91 -0.47
CA PRO A 240 15.45 11.01 0.02
C PRO A 240 15.54 11.05 1.56
N VAL A 241 15.58 9.88 2.19
CA VAL A 241 15.75 9.70 3.64
C VAL A 241 16.95 8.79 3.94
N LYS A 242 17.55 8.93 5.13
CA LYS A 242 18.71 8.11 5.53
C LYS A 242 18.35 6.64 5.64
N THR A 243 19.15 5.77 5.03
CA THR A 243 19.04 4.31 5.19
C THR A 243 19.40 3.91 6.62
N LYS A 244 18.39 3.56 7.41
CA LYS A 244 18.54 2.99 8.76
C LYS A 244 17.24 2.40 9.27
N TYR A 245 17.30 1.48 10.22
CA TYR A 245 16.11 0.95 10.87
C TYR A 245 15.72 1.76 12.12
N PRO A 246 14.43 2.08 12.38
CA PRO A 246 13.24 1.83 11.55
C PRO A 246 12.81 3.07 10.75
N GLN A 247 13.53 3.45 9.68
CA GLN A 247 13.20 4.65 8.89
C GLN A 247 11.82 4.60 8.25
N GLY A 248 11.34 3.42 7.86
CA GLY A 248 9.98 3.19 7.37
C GLY A 248 8.89 3.19 8.45
N GLY A 249 9.27 3.25 9.73
CA GLY A 249 8.31 3.36 10.83
C GLY A 249 7.51 4.67 10.74
N GLU A 250 6.19 4.61 10.89
CA GLU A 250 5.29 5.73 10.58
C GLU A 250 5.69 7.04 11.30
N ARG A 251 6.02 6.96 12.60
CA ARG A 251 6.45 8.14 13.39
C ARG A 251 7.82 8.68 12.95
N GLN A 252 8.76 7.79 12.67
CA GLN A 252 10.13 8.13 12.24
C GLN A 252 10.13 8.77 10.86
N LEU A 253 9.31 8.23 9.95
CA LEU A 253 9.17 8.76 8.60
C LEU A 253 8.52 10.15 8.61
N ILE A 254 7.45 10.33 9.38
CA ILE A 254 6.82 11.65 9.58
C ILE A 254 7.84 12.65 10.11
N ARG A 255 8.64 12.27 11.12
CA ARG A 255 9.67 13.13 11.68
C ARG A 255 10.72 13.49 10.63
N ALA A 256 11.19 12.53 9.85
CA ALA A 256 12.19 12.77 8.81
C ALA A 256 11.66 13.68 7.69
N VAL A 257 10.44 13.42 7.18
CA VAL A 257 9.92 14.06 5.96
C VAL A 257 9.23 15.39 6.22
N ALA A 258 8.51 15.52 7.34
CA ALA A 258 7.67 16.67 7.66
C ALA A 258 8.10 17.41 8.95
N ASN A 259 9.12 16.91 9.66
CA ASN A 259 9.58 17.45 10.95
C ASN A 259 8.47 17.53 12.04
N LYS A 260 7.37 16.80 11.87
CA LYS A 260 6.26 16.72 12.83
C LYS A 260 6.46 15.56 13.81
N ILE A 261 5.82 15.63 14.97
CA ILE A 261 5.85 14.58 15.99
C ILE A 261 4.40 14.14 16.23
N VAL A 262 4.15 12.84 16.10
CA VAL A 262 2.87 12.25 16.51
C VAL A 262 2.87 12.17 18.04
N PRO A 263 1.88 12.76 18.74
CA PRO A 263 1.79 12.69 20.19
C PRO A 263 1.74 11.24 20.70
N THR A 264 2.19 11.01 21.93
CA THR A 264 2.04 9.71 22.60
C THR A 264 0.56 9.35 22.68
N GLY A 265 0.20 8.13 22.28
CA GLY A 265 -1.19 7.69 22.18
C GLY A 265 -1.99 8.29 21.00
N GLY A 266 -1.45 9.28 20.30
CA GLY A 266 -2.06 9.88 19.12
C GLY A 266 -1.76 9.13 17.82
N ILE A 267 -2.46 9.53 16.76
CA ILE A 267 -2.35 8.98 15.40
C ILE A 267 -2.00 10.08 14.38
N PRO A 268 -1.37 9.76 13.23
CA PRO A 268 -0.94 10.75 12.24
C PRO A 268 -2.01 11.75 11.76
N PRO A 269 -3.29 11.36 11.58
CA PRO A 269 -4.32 12.32 11.20
C PRO A 269 -4.42 13.52 12.16
N MET A 270 -4.17 13.34 13.46
CA MET A 270 -4.23 14.43 14.46
C MET A 270 -3.23 15.57 14.20
N ILE A 271 -2.18 15.32 13.40
CA ILE A 271 -1.18 16.32 13.00
C ILE A 271 -1.27 16.66 11.49
N GLY A 272 -2.40 16.29 10.87
CA GLY A 272 -2.71 16.52 9.46
C GLY A 272 -1.86 15.70 8.50
N VAL A 273 -1.45 14.49 8.90
CA VAL A 273 -0.61 13.62 8.07
C VAL A 273 -1.29 12.29 7.77
N VAL A 274 -1.20 11.85 6.52
CA VAL A 274 -1.48 10.48 6.08
C VAL A 274 -0.18 9.86 5.62
N VAL A 275 0.09 8.63 6.03
CA VAL A 275 1.20 7.83 5.49
C VAL A 275 0.61 6.64 4.71
N SER A 276 1.01 6.41 3.46
CA SER A 276 0.61 5.21 2.70
C SER A 276 1.84 4.52 2.15
N ASN A 277 1.89 3.19 2.18
CA ASN A 277 3.01 2.47 1.58
C ASN A 277 2.91 2.51 0.04
N VAL A 278 4.04 2.43 -0.66
CA VAL A 278 4.08 2.48 -2.13
C VAL A 278 3.31 1.35 -2.81
N ALA A 279 3.15 0.20 -2.15
CA ALA A 279 2.37 -0.93 -2.66
C ALA A 279 0.87 -0.84 -2.36
N THR A 280 0.43 0.14 -1.55
CA THR A 280 -0.99 0.38 -1.20
C THR A 280 -1.66 1.29 -2.23
#